data_AF-A0A7J2IQS5-F1
#
_entry.id   AF-A0A7J2IQS5-F1
#
_cell.length_a   1.000
_cell.length_b   1.000
_cell.length_c   1.000
_cell.angle_alpha   90.00
_cell.angle_beta   90.00
_cell.angle_gamma   90.00
#
_symmetry.space_group_name_H-M   'P 1'
#
loop_
_entity.id
_entity.type
_entity.pdbx_description
1 polymer ?
#
loop_
_entity_poly.entity_id
_entity_poly.type
_entity_poly.pdbx_seq_one_letter_code
_entity_poly.pdbx_strand_id
1 'polypeptide(L)'
;MEFIVKGSFVVVRPNKILEDAVVVVEDDRIVDVGKESELKGKYSGYEIIGGKGKVVLPGLVNCHTHAAMTLLRGYADDMVLSEWLTQKIWPVEAHLKPEDIYVGTLLACLEMLKSGITAFADMYFYMDKAAKAIVESGIRAVISHGMIELGNAEKGERDLREAERIVRTCQGLGDGRVTTMFGPHAPYTCSPEYLQKVKETAEKYGVGIHIHLAETKDEVKKIEDTFGMDLKGKGVIEYVDELGILDSNVLAAHVVWVSEKEIKILAERGVKVAHNPVSNLKLASGIAPIPQMLRNGVTVGLATDGAASNNCLDI
;
A
#
# COMPACT_ATOMS: atom_id res chain seq x y z
N MET A 1 -20.00 12.34 -17.46
CA MET A 1 -19.44 11.61 -18.61
C MET A 1 -20.23 10.32 -18.77
N GLU A 2 -20.65 9.95 -19.97
CA GLU A 2 -21.58 8.83 -20.19
C GLU A 2 -20.99 7.87 -21.23
N PHE A 3 -20.62 6.66 -20.80
CA PHE A 3 -20.00 5.68 -21.68
C PHE A 3 -20.30 4.22 -21.29
N ILE A 4 -20.09 3.33 -22.25
CA ILE A 4 -20.24 1.88 -22.13
C ILE A 4 -18.89 1.24 -22.42
N VAL A 5 -18.41 0.44 -21.48
CA VAL A 5 -17.22 -0.41 -21.67
C VAL A 5 -17.66 -1.79 -22.10
N LYS A 6 -17.32 -2.17 -23.34
CA LYS A 6 -17.66 -3.47 -23.91
C LYS A 6 -16.49 -4.44 -23.79
N GLY A 7 -16.77 -5.68 -23.39
CA GLY A 7 -15.80 -6.77 -23.37
C GLY A 7 -16.36 -8.06 -23.94
N SER A 8 -15.49 -8.89 -24.53
CA SER A 8 -15.80 -10.31 -24.74
C SER A 8 -16.04 -11.02 -23.41
N PHE A 9 -15.35 -10.56 -22.35
CA PHE A 9 -15.59 -10.98 -20.98
C PHE A 9 -15.62 -9.77 -20.06
N VAL A 10 -16.59 -9.73 -19.14
CA VAL A 10 -16.63 -8.79 -18.02
C VAL A 10 -16.51 -9.57 -16.73
N VAL A 11 -15.44 -9.32 -15.98
CA VAL A 11 -15.18 -9.96 -14.68
C VAL A 11 -15.84 -9.10 -13.59
N VAL A 12 -17.03 -9.51 -13.12
CA VAL A 12 -17.77 -8.74 -12.10
C VAL A 12 -17.21 -8.99 -10.70
N ARG A 13 -16.79 -10.23 -10.44
CA ARG A 13 -16.10 -10.72 -9.23
C ARG A 13 -15.47 -12.08 -9.53
N PRO A 14 -14.57 -12.63 -8.69
CA PRO A 14 -13.80 -13.86 -9.03
C PRO A 14 -14.64 -15.04 -9.56
N ASN A 15 -15.88 -15.21 -9.07
CA ASN A 15 -16.77 -16.30 -9.47
C ASN A 15 -17.96 -15.84 -10.35
N LYS A 16 -17.90 -14.66 -10.97
CA LYS A 16 -18.95 -14.15 -11.87
C LYS A 16 -18.31 -13.45 -13.07
N ILE A 17 -18.21 -14.20 -14.16
CA ILE A 17 -17.73 -13.72 -15.45
C ILE A 17 -18.92 -13.73 -16.42
N LEU A 18 -19.14 -12.62 -17.11
CA LEU A 18 -20.17 -12.49 -18.14
C LEU A 18 -19.52 -12.47 -19.52
N GLU A 19 -20.03 -13.29 -20.43
CA GLU A 19 -19.64 -13.30 -21.85
C GLU A 19 -20.44 -12.26 -22.64
N ASP A 20 -19.78 -11.62 -23.60
CA ASP A 20 -20.35 -10.58 -24.47
C ASP A 20 -21.17 -9.55 -23.68
N ALA A 21 -20.51 -8.93 -22.70
CA ALA A 21 -21.11 -8.11 -21.68
C ALA A 21 -20.58 -6.67 -21.70
N VAL A 22 -21.32 -5.80 -21.01
CA VAL A 22 -21.02 -4.37 -20.94
C VAL A 22 -21.09 -3.87 -19.50
N VAL A 23 -20.29 -2.84 -19.23
CA VAL A 23 -20.35 -2.01 -18.02
C VAL A 23 -20.78 -0.61 -18.44
N VAL A 24 -21.86 -0.11 -17.84
CA VAL A 24 -22.38 1.24 -18.14
C VAL A 24 -21.95 2.18 -17.04
N VAL A 25 -21.38 3.32 -17.44
CA VAL A 25 -20.83 4.32 -16.53
C VAL A 25 -21.50 5.67 -16.80
N GLU A 26 -22.00 6.29 -15.72
CA GLU A 26 -22.47 7.67 -15.67
C GLU A 26 -21.64 8.40 -14.63
N ASP A 27 -21.00 9.49 -15.04
CA ASP A 27 -20.08 10.31 -14.26
C ASP A 27 -18.95 9.49 -13.62
N ASP A 28 -19.05 9.24 -12.31
CA ASP A 28 -18.05 8.53 -11.51
C ASP A 28 -18.53 7.15 -11.03
N ARG A 29 -19.65 6.64 -11.57
CA ARG A 29 -20.35 5.45 -11.07
C ARG A 29 -20.69 4.46 -12.16
N ILE A 30 -20.58 3.19 -11.78
CA ILE A 30 -21.16 2.08 -12.55
C ILE A 30 -22.66 2.04 -12.27
N VAL A 31 -23.49 2.24 -13.30
CA VAL A 31 -24.95 2.28 -13.17
C VAL A 31 -25.64 1.00 -13.62
N ASP A 32 -25.01 0.20 -14.48
CA ASP A 32 -25.53 -1.10 -14.91
C ASP A 32 -24.39 -2.03 -15.37
N VAL A 33 -24.60 -3.34 -15.21
CA VAL A 33 -23.67 -4.39 -15.68
C VAL A 33 -24.47 -5.61 -16.12
N GLY A 34 -24.33 -6.00 -17.38
CA GLY A 34 -25.11 -7.10 -17.93
C GLY A 34 -24.63 -7.55 -19.29
N LYS A 35 -25.30 -8.56 -19.87
CA LYS A 35 -25.01 -8.96 -21.25
C LYS A 35 -25.38 -7.84 -22.20
N GLU A 36 -24.61 -7.67 -23.27
CA GLU A 36 -24.88 -6.65 -24.28
C GLU A 36 -26.31 -6.79 -24.85
N SER A 37 -26.76 -8.03 -25.07
CA SER A 37 -28.10 -8.32 -25.58
C SER A 37 -29.23 -7.87 -24.64
N GLU A 38 -28.97 -7.85 -23.33
CA GLU A 38 -29.97 -7.49 -22.30
C GLU A 38 -30.08 -5.97 -22.14
N LEU A 39 -28.98 -5.23 -22.38
CA LEU A 39 -28.90 -3.78 -22.18
C LEU A 39 -29.02 -2.99 -23.48
N LYS A 40 -29.21 -3.67 -24.62
CA LYS A 40 -29.30 -3.06 -25.94
C LYS A 40 -30.45 -2.05 -26.03
N GLY A 41 -30.13 -0.83 -26.45
CA GLY A 41 -31.09 0.26 -26.66
C GLY A 41 -31.50 1.03 -25.40
N LYS A 42 -31.14 0.54 -24.21
CA LYS A 42 -31.45 1.19 -22.91
C LYS A 42 -30.60 2.44 -22.68
N TYR A 43 -29.37 2.44 -23.19
CA TYR A 43 -28.37 3.51 -23.05
C TYR A 43 -27.99 4.09 -24.42
N SER A 44 -28.97 4.72 -25.08
CA SER A 44 -28.78 5.29 -26.42
C SER A 44 -27.96 6.58 -26.37
N GLY A 45 -26.97 6.71 -27.24
CA GLY A 45 -26.13 7.92 -27.35
C GLY A 45 -24.86 7.92 -26.50
N TYR A 46 -24.64 6.88 -25.70
CA TYR A 46 -23.44 6.74 -24.87
C TYR A 46 -22.22 6.41 -25.74
N GLU A 47 -21.06 6.94 -25.38
CA GLU A 47 -19.80 6.56 -26.03
C GLU A 47 -19.50 5.08 -25.76
N ILE A 48 -19.07 4.34 -26.78
CA ILE A 48 -18.74 2.91 -26.63
C ILE A 48 -17.24 2.74 -26.79
N ILE A 49 -16.61 2.18 -25.76
CA ILE A 49 -15.18 1.82 -25.75
C ILE A 49 -15.00 0.30 -25.56
N GLY A 50 -13.82 -0.20 -25.90
CA GLY A 50 -13.49 -1.63 -25.80
C GLY A 50 -13.95 -2.44 -27.02
N GLY A 51 -14.48 -3.64 -26.80
CA GLY A 51 -15.02 -4.50 -27.86
C GLY A 51 -14.51 -5.94 -27.83
N LYS A 52 -14.55 -6.58 -29.01
CA LYS A 52 -14.17 -8.00 -29.17
C LYS A 52 -12.69 -8.23 -28.84
N GLY A 53 -12.40 -9.35 -28.20
CA GLY A 53 -11.03 -9.74 -27.81
C GLY A 53 -10.48 -8.97 -26.62
N LYS A 54 -11.33 -8.20 -25.91
CA LYS A 54 -10.97 -7.48 -24.68
C LYS A 54 -11.66 -8.11 -23.47
N VAL A 55 -10.98 -8.04 -22.33
CA VAL A 55 -11.52 -8.39 -21.02
C VAL A 55 -11.64 -7.10 -20.21
N VAL A 56 -12.81 -6.88 -19.61
CA VAL A 56 -13.06 -5.77 -18.69
C VAL A 56 -12.96 -6.29 -17.27
N LEU A 57 -12.10 -5.67 -16.48
CA LEU A 57 -11.84 -6.00 -15.07
C LEU A 57 -11.97 -4.71 -14.24
N PRO A 58 -12.27 -4.81 -12.94
CA PRO A 58 -11.96 -3.73 -12.01
C PRO A 58 -10.48 -3.38 -12.15
N GLY A 59 -10.16 -2.08 -12.05
CA GLY A 59 -8.76 -1.65 -12.07
C GLY A 59 -7.97 -2.28 -10.93
N LEU A 60 -6.71 -2.59 -11.18
CA LEU A 60 -5.86 -3.26 -10.20
C LEU A 60 -5.52 -2.30 -9.04
N VAL A 61 -5.27 -2.87 -7.87
CA VAL A 61 -4.95 -2.11 -6.65
C VAL A 61 -3.59 -2.57 -6.13
N ASN A 62 -2.60 -1.67 -6.14
CA ASN A 62 -1.28 -1.92 -5.59
C ASN A 62 -1.27 -1.56 -4.09
N CYS A 63 -1.35 -2.56 -3.22
CA CYS A 63 -1.58 -2.35 -1.80
C CYS A 63 -0.38 -1.81 -1.01
N HIS A 64 0.80 -1.68 -1.61
CA HIS A 64 1.97 -1.10 -0.94
C HIS A 64 3.07 -0.74 -1.96
N THR A 65 3.55 0.50 -1.90
CA THR A 65 4.69 0.96 -2.67
C THR A 65 5.39 2.14 -1.99
N HIS A 66 6.58 2.46 -2.51
CA HIS A 66 7.32 3.68 -2.27
C HIS A 66 7.48 4.40 -3.62
N ALA A 67 6.45 5.15 -4.05
CA ALA A 67 6.26 5.50 -5.46
C ALA A 67 7.43 6.30 -6.06
N ALA A 68 7.97 7.26 -5.30
CA ALA A 68 9.08 8.09 -5.78
C ALA A 68 10.41 7.33 -5.90
N MET A 69 10.54 6.12 -5.34
CA MET A 69 11.69 5.24 -5.57
C MET A 69 11.81 4.76 -7.03
N THR A 70 10.85 5.08 -7.90
CA THR A 70 11.03 4.95 -9.37
C THR A 70 12.25 5.69 -9.89
N LEU A 71 12.70 6.75 -9.22
CA LEU A 71 13.97 7.43 -9.50
C LEU A 71 15.22 6.64 -9.06
N LEU A 72 15.04 5.65 -8.18
CA LEU A 72 16.08 4.78 -7.64
C LEU A 72 16.02 3.37 -8.24
N ARG A 73 15.36 3.21 -9.39
CA ARG A 73 15.17 1.91 -10.03
C ARG A 73 16.50 1.25 -10.36
N GLY A 74 16.73 0.06 -9.81
CA GLY A 74 17.98 -0.69 -10.00
C GLY A 74 19.22 0.00 -9.43
N TYR A 75 19.05 0.97 -8.51
CA TYR A 75 20.17 1.69 -7.91
C TYR A 75 21.03 0.77 -7.01
N ALA A 76 20.38 -0.13 -6.27
CA ALA A 76 21.03 -1.05 -5.34
C ALA A 76 20.38 -2.43 -5.44
N ASP A 77 20.97 -3.29 -6.27
CA ASP A 77 20.57 -4.69 -6.46
C ASP A 77 21.52 -5.63 -5.70
N ASP A 78 21.11 -6.90 -5.56
CA ASP A 78 21.91 -7.99 -4.97
C ASP A 78 22.34 -7.79 -3.50
N MET A 79 21.45 -7.24 -2.68
CA MET A 79 21.69 -6.95 -1.26
C MET A 79 20.55 -7.45 -0.37
N VAL A 80 20.86 -7.73 0.91
CA VAL A 80 19.85 -8.00 1.94
C VAL A 80 19.30 -6.71 2.53
N LEU A 81 18.04 -6.73 3.01
CA LEU A 81 17.31 -5.53 3.45
C LEU A 81 18.11 -4.57 4.34
N SER A 82 18.77 -5.07 5.40
CA SER A 82 19.47 -4.22 6.36
C SER A 82 20.62 -3.43 5.72
N GLU A 83 21.43 -4.10 4.89
CA GLU A 83 22.55 -3.47 4.17
C GLU A 83 22.04 -2.55 3.06
N TRP A 84 20.99 -2.97 2.36
CA TRP A 84 20.33 -2.19 1.31
C TRP A 84 19.79 -0.86 1.87
N LEU A 85 19.06 -0.89 2.99
CA LEU A 85 18.54 0.30 3.67
C LEU A 85 19.69 1.21 4.15
N THR A 86 20.57 0.67 5.01
CA THR A 86 21.52 1.49 5.77
C THR A 86 22.69 2.01 4.94
N GLN A 87 23.14 1.25 3.93
CA GLN A 87 24.34 1.58 3.16
C GLN A 87 24.04 2.23 1.81
N LYS A 88 22.82 2.08 1.27
CA LYS A 88 22.46 2.55 -0.08
C LYS A 88 21.25 3.49 -0.08
N ILE A 89 20.10 3.01 0.38
CA ILE A 89 18.84 3.73 0.24
C ILE A 89 18.77 4.97 1.12
N TRP A 90 18.88 4.82 2.45
CA TRP A 90 18.80 5.96 3.37
C TRP A 90 19.83 7.07 3.08
N PRO A 91 21.10 6.76 2.73
CA PRO A 91 22.05 7.77 2.31
C PRO A 91 21.60 8.58 1.10
N VAL A 92 20.98 7.96 0.08
CA VAL A 92 20.49 8.68 -1.09
C VAL A 92 19.21 9.45 -0.78
N GLU A 93 18.27 8.85 -0.05
CA GLU A 93 17.02 9.48 0.36
C GLU A 93 17.23 10.76 1.17
N ALA A 94 18.28 10.80 2.01
CA ALA A 94 18.66 12.01 2.75
C ALA A 94 18.99 13.22 1.86
N HIS A 95 19.27 13.00 0.57
CA HIS A 95 19.55 14.06 -0.40
C HIS A 95 18.35 14.41 -1.29
N LEU A 96 17.26 13.63 -1.22
CA LEU A 96 16.07 13.87 -2.02
C LEU A 96 15.33 15.12 -1.54
N LYS A 97 14.87 15.88 -2.51
CA LYS A 97 14.15 17.15 -2.32
C LYS A 97 12.66 16.95 -2.61
N PRO A 98 11.79 17.87 -2.17
CA PRO A 98 10.37 17.82 -2.47
C PRO A 98 10.04 17.66 -3.97
N GLU A 99 10.82 18.30 -4.85
CA GLU A 99 10.62 18.20 -6.31
C GLU A 99 10.92 16.80 -6.85
N ASP A 100 11.93 16.11 -6.28
CA ASP A 100 12.25 14.74 -6.68
C ASP A 100 11.08 13.79 -6.37
N ILE A 101 10.37 14.05 -5.26
CA ILE A 101 9.17 13.27 -4.91
C ILE A 101 8.05 13.50 -5.89
N TYR A 102 7.79 14.76 -6.27
CA TYR A 102 6.77 15.07 -7.26
C TYR A 102 7.06 14.36 -8.61
N VAL A 103 8.29 14.47 -9.12
CA VAL A 103 8.68 13.86 -10.40
C VAL A 103 8.66 12.33 -10.33
N GLY A 104 9.20 11.75 -9.26
CA GLY A 104 9.20 10.30 -9.05
C GLY A 104 7.78 9.74 -8.92
N THR A 105 6.91 10.38 -8.15
CA THR A 105 5.51 9.95 -8.03
C THR A 105 4.75 10.11 -9.35
N LEU A 106 5.00 11.16 -10.15
CA LEU A 106 4.41 11.28 -11.49
C LEU A 106 4.83 10.12 -12.41
N LEU A 107 6.11 9.75 -12.40
CA LEU A 107 6.62 8.61 -13.16
C LEU A 107 5.93 7.31 -12.71
N ALA A 108 5.79 7.11 -11.40
CA ALA A 108 5.09 5.95 -10.84
C ALA A 108 3.62 5.89 -11.27
N CYS A 109 2.90 7.03 -11.20
CA CYS A 109 1.50 7.11 -11.63
C CYS A 109 1.34 6.73 -13.11
N LEU A 110 2.23 7.24 -13.98
CA LEU A 110 2.22 6.90 -15.40
C LEU A 110 2.47 5.40 -15.65
N GLU A 111 3.46 4.81 -14.97
CA GLU A 111 3.76 3.38 -15.07
C GLU A 111 2.57 2.52 -14.64
N MET A 112 2.00 2.81 -13.46
CA MET A 112 0.85 2.10 -12.90
C MET A 112 -0.40 2.20 -13.79
N LEU A 113 -0.73 3.39 -14.31
CA LEU A 113 -1.87 3.54 -15.21
C LEU A 113 -1.69 2.75 -16.51
N LYS A 114 -0.45 2.64 -17.01
CA LYS A 114 -0.15 1.85 -18.22
C LYS A 114 -0.25 0.34 -18.00
N SER A 115 -0.08 -0.15 -16.77
CA SER A 115 -0.27 -1.57 -16.39
C SER A 115 -1.69 -1.89 -15.90
N GLY A 116 -2.58 -0.91 -15.84
CA GLY A 116 -3.97 -1.11 -15.42
C GLY A 116 -4.20 -1.00 -13.91
N ILE A 117 -3.22 -0.51 -13.16
CA ILE A 117 -3.37 -0.14 -11.75
C ILE A 117 -4.08 1.21 -11.68
N THR A 118 -5.16 1.24 -10.90
CA THR A 118 -6.03 2.43 -10.75
C THR A 118 -6.07 2.98 -9.33
N ALA A 119 -5.54 2.22 -8.37
CA ALA A 119 -5.37 2.65 -6.99
C ALA A 119 -4.09 2.09 -6.39
N PHE A 120 -3.44 2.83 -5.49
CA PHE A 120 -2.28 2.34 -4.76
C PHE A 120 -2.20 2.87 -3.32
N ALA A 121 -1.41 2.21 -2.46
CA ALA A 121 -1.06 2.73 -1.15
C ALA A 121 0.43 3.09 -1.10
N ASP A 122 0.74 4.35 -0.79
CA ASP A 122 2.09 4.90 -0.81
C ASP A 122 2.56 5.19 0.62
N MET A 123 3.82 4.89 0.90
CA MET A 123 4.48 5.31 2.13
C MET A 123 5.82 5.95 1.77
N TYR A 124 5.95 7.26 1.92
CA TYR A 124 7.22 7.94 1.62
C TYR A 124 7.29 9.29 2.35
N PHE A 125 8.17 10.18 1.93
CA PHE A 125 8.33 11.51 2.49
C PHE A 125 7.88 12.60 1.51
N TYR A 126 7.67 13.83 2.01
CA TYR A 126 7.10 14.97 1.27
C TYR A 126 5.77 14.62 0.58
N MET A 127 4.86 13.98 1.31
CA MET A 127 3.63 13.43 0.73
C MET A 127 2.66 14.49 0.18
N ASP A 128 2.83 15.78 0.48
CA ASP A 128 2.09 16.85 -0.22
C ASP A 128 2.49 16.95 -1.70
N LYS A 129 3.75 16.62 -2.03
CA LYS A 129 4.25 16.57 -3.41
C LYS A 129 3.77 15.33 -4.14
N ALA A 130 3.78 14.19 -3.46
CA ALA A 130 3.16 12.97 -3.97
C ALA A 130 1.66 13.19 -4.24
N ALA A 131 0.94 13.79 -3.29
CA ALA A 131 -0.49 14.12 -3.44
C ALA A 131 -0.76 15.00 -4.66
N LYS A 132 0.07 16.03 -4.90
CA LYS A 132 -0.02 16.86 -6.09
C LYS A 132 0.11 16.04 -7.38
N ALA A 133 1.13 15.18 -7.48
CA ALA A 133 1.32 14.29 -8.63
C ALA A 133 0.15 13.34 -8.85
N ILE A 134 -0.41 12.79 -7.77
CA ILE A 134 -1.57 11.87 -7.80
C ILE A 134 -2.85 12.57 -8.27
N VAL A 135 -3.09 13.80 -7.80
CA VAL A 135 -4.25 14.60 -8.22
C VAL A 135 -4.16 14.87 -9.71
N GLU A 136 -3.01 15.31 -10.20
CA GLU A 136 -2.75 15.63 -11.61
C GLU A 136 -2.85 14.42 -12.54
N SER A 137 -2.43 13.22 -12.08
CA SER A 137 -2.46 12.01 -12.91
C SER A 137 -3.84 11.37 -13.04
N GLY A 138 -4.79 11.70 -12.16
CA GLY A 138 -6.14 11.11 -12.19
C GLY A 138 -6.28 9.78 -11.44
N ILE A 139 -5.18 9.17 -10.96
CA ILE A 139 -5.20 7.90 -10.21
C ILE A 139 -5.74 8.08 -8.77
N ARG A 140 -6.14 6.99 -8.12
CA ARG A 140 -6.51 6.96 -6.69
C ARG A 140 -5.33 6.55 -5.83
N ALA A 141 -5.21 7.11 -4.63
CA ALA A 141 -4.18 6.68 -3.69
C ALA A 141 -4.58 6.83 -2.22
N VAL A 142 -4.01 5.97 -1.39
CA VAL A 142 -3.92 6.17 0.06
C VAL A 142 -2.47 6.50 0.39
N ILE A 143 -2.20 7.69 0.91
CA ILE A 143 -0.83 8.15 1.17
C ILE A 143 -0.52 8.18 2.66
N SER A 144 0.71 7.84 3.01
CA SER A 144 1.20 7.86 4.38
C SER A 144 2.58 8.50 4.45
N HIS A 145 2.77 9.45 5.36
CA HIS A 145 4.10 10.00 5.65
C HIS A 145 4.88 8.95 6.45
N GLY A 146 6.04 8.56 5.93
CA GLY A 146 6.95 7.62 6.58
C GLY A 146 7.55 8.23 7.85
N MET A 147 7.34 7.58 8.98
CA MET A 147 7.77 8.06 10.30
C MET A 147 8.82 7.11 10.89
N ILE A 148 10.01 7.64 11.18
CA ILE A 148 11.14 6.85 11.67
C ILE A 148 11.71 7.51 12.93
N GLU A 149 11.52 6.92 14.10
CA GLU A 149 11.97 7.50 15.37
C GLU A 149 13.43 7.15 15.69
N LEU A 150 13.80 5.85 15.57
CA LEU A 150 15.13 5.32 15.91
C LEU A 150 15.64 5.77 17.30
N GLY A 151 14.76 5.76 18.30
CA GLY A 151 15.09 6.16 19.67
C GLY A 151 15.29 7.67 19.88
N ASN A 152 15.04 8.50 18.87
CA ASN A 152 15.08 9.96 18.98
C ASN A 152 13.66 10.53 19.07
N ALA A 153 13.21 10.81 20.29
CA ALA A 153 11.86 11.33 20.56
C ALA A 153 11.57 12.66 19.85
N GLU A 154 12.55 13.56 19.70
CA GLU A 154 12.35 14.83 18.99
C GLU A 154 12.13 14.61 17.49
N LYS A 155 12.85 13.64 16.91
CA LYS A 155 12.66 13.21 15.51
C LYS A 155 11.29 12.59 15.33
N GLY A 156 10.92 11.62 16.17
CA GLY A 156 9.61 10.99 16.13
C GLY A 156 8.51 12.05 16.22
N GLU A 157 8.63 13.01 17.13
CA GLU A 157 7.59 14.02 17.28
C GLU A 157 7.51 15.01 16.12
N ARG A 158 8.62 15.26 15.42
CA ARG A 158 8.60 16.01 14.16
C ARG A 158 7.89 15.22 13.06
N ASP A 159 8.18 13.94 12.93
CA ASP A 159 7.55 13.08 11.91
C ASP A 159 6.05 12.90 12.18
N LEU A 160 5.63 12.77 13.45
CA LEU A 160 4.22 12.73 13.82
C LEU A 160 3.49 14.03 13.46
N ARG A 161 4.07 15.18 13.80
CA ARG A 161 3.50 16.49 13.41
C ARG A 161 3.37 16.62 11.89
N GLU A 162 4.34 16.12 11.14
CA GLU A 162 4.29 16.15 9.69
C GLU A 162 3.22 15.20 9.15
N ALA A 163 3.10 13.99 9.69
CA ALA A 163 2.01 13.08 9.33
C ALA A 163 0.62 13.69 9.63
N GLU A 164 0.46 14.36 10.78
CA GLU A 164 -0.77 15.12 11.08
C GLU A 164 -1.03 16.23 10.06
N ARG A 165 0.01 16.97 9.64
CA ARG A 165 -0.11 18.00 8.59
C ARG A 165 -0.57 17.37 7.28
N ILE A 166 0.01 16.25 6.87
CA ILE A 166 -0.38 15.53 5.66
C ILE A 166 -1.84 15.08 5.74
N VAL A 167 -2.27 14.45 6.84
CA VAL A 167 -3.67 14.06 7.04
C VAL A 167 -4.60 15.27 6.89
N ARG A 168 -4.31 16.39 7.56
CA ARG A 168 -5.17 17.58 7.51
C ARG A 168 -5.23 18.26 6.14
N THR A 169 -4.16 18.17 5.34
CA THR A 169 -4.03 18.93 4.09
C THR A 169 -4.29 18.11 2.83
N CYS A 170 -4.11 16.79 2.90
CA CYS A 170 -4.20 15.91 1.75
C CYS A 170 -5.42 14.98 1.77
N GLN A 171 -6.05 14.77 2.92
CA GLN A 171 -7.27 13.95 3.01
C GLN A 171 -8.39 14.56 2.16
N GLY A 172 -8.88 13.78 1.20
CA GLY A 172 -9.99 14.16 0.32
C GLY A 172 -9.60 14.93 -0.95
N LEU A 173 -8.31 15.13 -1.23
CA LEU A 173 -7.87 15.81 -2.45
C LEU A 173 -8.27 15.02 -3.72
N GLY A 174 -8.40 15.76 -4.84
CA GLY A 174 -8.76 15.19 -6.14
C GLY A 174 -10.14 14.54 -6.12
N ASP A 175 -11.14 15.22 -5.55
CA ASP A 175 -12.52 14.74 -5.41
C ASP A 175 -12.60 13.42 -4.62
N GLY A 176 -11.83 13.31 -3.54
CA GLY A 176 -11.78 12.11 -2.70
C GLY A 176 -10.94 10.95 -3.28
N ARG A 177 -10.17 11.17 -4.35
CA ARG A 177 -9.23 10.17 -4.88
C ARG A 177 -7.99 9.99 -4.01
N VAL A 178 -7.62 11.00 -3.22
CA VAL A 178 -6.50 10.93 -2.28
C VAL A 178 -7.04 10.85 -0.85
N THR A 179 -6.71 9.78 -0.15
CA THR A 179 -6.92 9.65 1.30
C THR A 179 -5.61 9.38 2.01
N THR A 180 -5.60 9.46 3.34
CA THR A 180 -4.38 9.41 4.14
C THR A 180 -4.42 8.33 5.21
N MET A 181 -3.25 7.84 5.59
CA MET A 181 -2.98 6.99 6.76
C MET A 181 -1.73 7.50 7.50
N PHE A 182 -1.54 7.07 8.74
CA PHE A 182 -0.25 7.22 9.42
C PHE A 182 0.71 6.11 8.96
N GLY A 183 1.98 6.45 8.75
CA GLY A 183 3.00 5.54 8.22
C GLY A 183 4.17 5.30 9.15
N PRO A 184 3.99 4.81 10.40
CA PRO A 184 5.12 4.35 11.20
C PRO A 184 5.87 3.27 10.43
N HIS A 185 7.17 3.45 10.23
CA HIS A 185 7.93 2.63 9.30
C HIS A 185 7.90 1.15 9.70
N ALA A 186 8.44 0.80 10.87
CA ALA A 186 8.47 -0.57 11.35
C ALA A 186 8.67 -0.63 12.87
N PRO A 187 8.30 -1.74 13.54
CA PRO A 187 8.45 -1.89 14.99
C PRO A 187 9.89 -1.80 15.49
N TYR A 188 10.89 -2.06 14.65
CA TYR A 188 12.32 -1.89 15.01
C TYR A 188 12.83 -0.46 14.82
N THR A 189 12.01 0.44 14.29
CA THR A 189 12.36 1.86 14.07
C THR A 189 11.48 2.83 14.86
N CYS A 190 10.46 2.32 15.54
CA CYS A 190 9.47 3.09 16.29
C CYS A 190 9.28 2.42 17.66
N SER A 191 9.53 3.16 18.75
CA SER A 191 9.39 2.66 20.11
C SER A 191 7.94 2.25 20.43
N PRO A 192 7.71 1.39 21.44
CA PRO A 192 6.36 1.05 21.88
C PRO A 192 5.49 2.28 22.17
N GLU A 193 6.02 3.23 22.93
CA GLU A 193 5.33 4.44 23.34
C GLU A 193 4.99 5.31 22.13
N TYR A 194 5.90 5.39 21.16
CA TYR A 194 5.66 6.11 19.93
C TYR A 194 4.59 5.44 19.07
N LEU A 195 4.63 4.12 18.88
CA LEU A 195 3.59 3.39 18.14
C LEU A 195 2.20 3.58 18.76
N GLN A 196 2.09 3.52 20.09
CA GLN A 196 0.84 3.77 20.81
C GLN A 196 0.34 5.20 20.58
N LYS A 197 1.23 6.18 20.63
CA LYS A 197 0.89 7.56 20.32
C LYS A 197 0.44 7.75 18.86
N VAL A 198 1.07 7.07 17.91
CA VAL A 198 0.62 7.06 16.50
C VAL A 198 -0.78 6.47 16.41
N LYS A 199 -1.07 5.38 17.13
CA LYS A 199 -2.39 4.75 17.18
C LYS A 199 -3.47 5.68 17.70
N GLU A 200 -3.27 6.29 18.86
CA GLU A 200 -4.19 7.28 19.43
C GLU A 200 -4.42 8.46 18.46
N THR A 201 -3.36 8.89 17.77
CA THR A 201 -3.46 9.99 16.80
C THR A 201 -4.25 9.55 15.56
N ALA A 202 -4.00 8.37 15.02
CA ALA A 202 -4.74 7.82 13.88
C ALA A 202 -6.24 7.73 14.18
N GLU A 203 -6.61 7.25 15.38
CA GLU A 203 -8.00 7.20 15.85
C GLU A 203 -8.63 8.58 15.97
N LYS A 204 -7.90 9.56 16.53
CA LYS A 204 -8.34 10.95 16.64
C LYS A 204 -8.71 11.57 15.28
N TYR A 205 -8.00 11.21 14.21
CA TYR A 205 -8.30 11.69 12.85
C TYR A 205 -9.26 10.77 12.09
N GLY A 206 -9.60 9.59 12.63
CA GLY A 206 -10.43 8.60 11.95
C GLY A 206 -9.77 8.02 10.69
N VAL A 207 -8.44 7.88 10.69
CA VAL A 207 -7.67 7.31 9.57
C VAL A 207 -6.91 6.05 10.02
N GLY A 208 -6.46 5.25 9.06
CA GLY A 208 -5.74 4.00 9.32
C GLY A 208 -4.23 4.14 9.53
N ILE A 209 -3.58 2.99 9.73
CA ILE A 209 -2.12 2.84 9.83
C ILE A 209 -1.62 1.93 8.72
N HIS A 210 -0.56 2.35 8.06
CA HIS A 210 0.22 1.54 7.11
C HIS A 210 1.60 1.29 7.73
N ILE A 211 2.04 0.05 7.86
CA ILE A 211 3.28 -0.31 8.59
C ILE A 211 3.92 -1.58 8.01
N HIS A 212 5.25 -1.65 7.97
CA HIS A 212 5.97 -2.89 7.66
C HIS A 212 6.00 -3.79 8.89
N LEU A 213 5.60 -5.05 8.75
CA LEU A 213 5.56 -6.01 9.85
C LEU A 213 6.10 -7.37 9.45
N ALA A 214 6.95 -7.94 10.31
CA ALA A 214 7.45 -9.31 10.19
C ALA A 214 8.09 -9.59 8.82
N GLU A 215 8.83 -8.63 8.27
CA GLU A 215 9.42 -8.72 6.95
C GLU A 215 10.62 -9.67 6.94
N THR A 216 11.50 -9.56 7.93
CA THR A 216 12.73 -10.35 8.02
C THR A 216 12.80 -11.16 9.30
N LYS A 217 13.49 -12.32 9.26
CA LYS A 217 13.60 -13.24 10.39
C LYS A 217 14.22 -12.60 11.63
N ASP A 218 15.14 -11.67 11.41
CA ASP A 218 15.90 -10.97 12.45
C ASP A 218 15.17 -9.75 13.01
N GLU A 219 13.94 -9.46 12.57
CA GLU A 219 13.18 -8.29 13.01
C GLU A 219 12.95 -8.26 14.53
N VAL A 220 12.61 -9.41 15.14
CA VAL A 220 12.49 -9.55 16.60
C VAL A 220 13.78 -9.07 17.29
N LYS A 221 14.93 -9.57 16.82
CA LYS A 221 16.23 -9.18 17.37
C LYS A 221 16.51 -7.69 17.16
N LYS A 222 16.14 -7.12 16.01
CA LYS A 222 16.30 -5.67 15.76
C LYS A 222 15.49 -4.83 16.74
N ILE A 223 14.27 -5.25 17.08
CA ILE A 223 13.43 -4.57 18.08
C ILE A 223 14.12 -4.63 19.45
N GLU A 224 14.54 -5.83 19.87
CA GLU A 224 15.24 -6.05 21.15
C GLU A 224 16.51 -5.21 21.27
N ASP A 225 17.37 -5.24 20.24
CA ASP A 225 18.65 -4.52 20.19
C ASP A 225 18.43 -2.99 20.18
N THR A 226 17.42 -2.50 19.45
CA THR A 226 17.19 -1.05 19.28
C THR A 226 16.62 -0.41 20.55
N PHE A 227 15.72 -1.10 21.25
CA PHE A 227 15.02 -0.54 22.41
C PHE A 227 15.44 -1.15 23.75
N GLY A 228 16.42 -2.06 23.75
CA GLY A 228 16.94 -2.69 24.96
C GLY A 228 15.89 -3.50 25.71
N MET A 229 15.01 -4.19 24.98
CA MET A 229 13.90 -4.97 25.53
C MET A 229 14.01 -6.46 25.18
N ASP A 230 13.20 -7.28 25.85
CA ASP A 230 13.09 -8.73 25.62
C ASP A 230 11.66 -9.04 25.20
N LEU A 231 11.48 -9.56 23.99
CA LEU A 231 10.17 -9.93 23.45
C LEU A 231 9.66 -11.25 24.04
N LYS A 232 10.44 -11.91 24.90
CA LYS A 232 10.11 -13.15 25.63
C LYS A 232 9.70 -14.28 24.69
N GLY A 233 10.35 -14.34 23.54
CA GLY A 233 10.07 -15.32 22.48
C GLY A 233 8.78 -15.07 21.69
N LYS A 234 8.13 -13.91 21.84
CA LYS A 234 6.98 -13.51 20.99
C LYS A 234 7.45 -13.17 19.59
N GLY A 235 6.60 -13.47 18.60
CA GLY A 235 6.77 -12.94 17.26
C GLY A 235 6.41 -11.44 17.16
N VAL A 236 6.71 -10.84 16.02
CA VAL A 236 6.48 -9.40 15.78
C VAL A 236 4.99 -9.06 15.87
N ILE A 237 4.10 -9.89 15.34
CA ILE A 237 2.67 -9.62 15.34
C ILE A 237 2.10 -9.73 16.76
N GLU A 238 2.53 -10.73 17.53
CA GLU A 238 2.16 -10.86 18.94
C GLU A 238 2.58 -9.63 19.75
N TYR A 239 3.81 -9.17 19.56
CA TYR A 239 4.31 -7.96 20.21
C TYR A 239 3.48 -6.73 19.85
N VAL A 240 3.22 -6.50 18.56
CA VAL A 240 2.46 -5.33 18.10
C VAL A 240 0.97 -5.40 18.51
N ASP A 241 0.40 -6.60 18.64
CA ASP A 241 -0.95 -6.81 19.19
C ASP A 241 -1.05 -6.38 20.67
N GLU A 242 -0.05 -6.74 21.49
CA GLU A 242 -0.02 -6.37 22.91
C GLU A 242 0.09 -4.85 23.13
N LEU A 243 0.68 -4.14 22.16
CA LEU A 243 0.72 -2.68 22.17
C LEU A 243 -0.64 -2.03 21.85
N GLY A 244 -1.62 -2.81 21.36
CA GLY A 244 -2.94 -2.31 20.98
C GLY A 244 -3.00 -1.66 19.59
N ILE A 245 -2.03 -1.92 18.72
CA ILE A 245 -1.94 -1.28 17.41
C ILE A 245 -2.86 -1.97 16.39
N LEU A 246 -2.94 -3.30 16.44
CA LEU A 246 -3.58 -4.12 15.41
C LEU A 246 -5.11 -4.06 15.49
N ASP A 247 -5.71 -3.61 14.39
CA ASP A 247 -7.15 -3.68 14.17
C ASP A 247 -7.50 -3.65 12.67
N SER A 248 -8.79 -3.50 12.39
CA SER A 248 -9.30 -3.46 11.01
C SER A 248 -8.90 -2.22 10.20
N ASN A 249 -8.26 -1.22 10.80
CA ASN A 249 -7.74 -0.05 10.09
C ASN A 249 -6.22 -0.11 9.86
N VAL A 250 -5.60 -1.29 10.10
CA VAL A 250 -4.18 -1.54 9.82
C VAL A 250 -3.98 -2.25 8.49
N LEU A 251 -3.06 -1.70 7.68
CA LEU A 251 -2.47 -2.30 6.50
C LEU A 251 -1.01 -2.69 6.81
N ALA A 252 -0.75 -3.99 6.87
CA ALA A 252 0.55 -4.56 7.18
C ALA A 252 1.28 -4.99 5.90
N ALA A 253 2.42 -4.38 5.60
CA ALA A 253 3.26 -4.78 4.48
C ALA A 253 4.11 -6.00 4.81
N HIS A 254 4.35 -6.84 3.81
CA HIS A 254 5.20 -8.05 3.83
C HIS A 254 4.61 -9.25 4.58
N VAL A 255 4.63 -9.21 5.92
CA VAL A 255 4.14 -10.29 6.81
C VAL A 255 4.71 -11.67 6.44
N VAL A 256 6.03 -11.76 6.39
CA VAL A 256 6.76 -12.94 5.92
C VAL A 256 6.97 -13.96 7.04
N TRP A 257 7.50 -13.50 8.17
CA TRP A 257 7.91 -14.35 9.30
C TRP A 257 6.85 -14.36 10.39
N VAL A 258 5.77 -15.10 10.13
CA VAL A 258 4.67 -15.26 11.08
C VAL A 258 4.35 -16.71 11.38
N SER A 259 4.02 -16.99 12.63
CA SER A 259 3.52 -18.29 13.09
C SER A 259 2.02 -18.48 12.81
N GLU A 260 1.51 -19.71 12.94
CA GLU A 260 0.06 -19.96 12.87
C GLU A 260 -0.73 -19.19 13.92
N LYS A 261 -0.14 -18.94 15.09
CA LYS A 261 -0.74 -18.13 16.15
C LYS A 261 -0.88 -16.68 15.70
N GLU A 262 0.16 -16.10 15.13
CA GLU A 262 0.15 -14.73 14.61
C GLU A 262 -0.81 -14.55 13.44
N ILE A 263 -0.94 -15.54 12.56
CA ILE A 263 -1.94 -15.52 11.49
C ILE A 263 -3.36 -15.43 12.06
N LYS A 264 -3.66 -16.14 13.16
CA LYS A 264 -4.97 -16.04 13.83
C LYS A 264 -5.19 -14.65 14.42
N ILE A 265 -4.18 -14.06 15.05
CA ILE A 265 -4.24 -12.69 15.56
C ILE A 265 -4.59 -11.71 14.43
N LEU A 266 -3.89 -11.79 13.29
CA LEU A 266 -4.18 -10.95 12.12
C LEU A 266 -5.65 -11.08 11.66
N ALA A 267 -6.16 -12.31 11.60
CA ALA A 267 -7.54 -12.58 11.20
C ALA A 267 -8.56 -12.04 12.23
N GLU A 268 -8.34 -12.30 13.52
CA GLU A 268 -9.21 -11.87 14.62
C GLU A 268 -9.27 -10.35 14.76
N ARG A 269 -8.14 -9.66 14.54
CA ARG A 269 -8.07 -8.19 14.52
C ARG A 269 -8.57 -7.57 13.22
N GLY A 270 -8.73 -8.38 12.17
CA GLY A 270 -9.15 -7.92 10.85
C GLY A 270 -8.09 -7.09 10.12
N VAL A 271 -6.80 -7.31 10.41
CA VAL A 271 -5.67 -6.65 9.75
C VAL A 271 -5.63 -7.03 8.26
N LYS A 272 -5.28 -6.07 7.41
CA LYS A 272 -5.12 -6.27 5.96
C LYS A 272 -3.65 -6.45 5.66
N VAL A 273 -3.30 -7.39 4.78
CA VAL A 273 -1.91 -7.68 4.42
C VAL A 273 -1.64 -7.24 2.98
N ALA A 274 -0.58 -6.46 2.77
CA ALA A 274 -0.02 -6.17 1.46
C ALA A 274 1.14 -7.14 1.19
N HIS A 275 0.91 -8.11 0.31
CA HIS A 275 1.90 -9.12 -0.06
C HIS A 275 2.84 -8.58 -1.15
N ASN A 276 4.13 -8.48 -0.83
CA ASN A 276 5.19 -7.99 -1.72
C ASN A 276 6.11 -9.13 -2.22
N PRO A 277 5.63 -10.09 -3.06
CA PRO A 277 6.39 -11.30 -3.38
C PRO A 277 7.74 -11.02 -4.04
N VAL A 278 7.80 -10.06 -4.97
CA VAL A 278 9.03 -9.75 -5.70
C VAL A 278 10.08 -9.14 -4.77
N SER A 279 9.70 -8.14 -3.97
CA SER A 279 10.60 -7.52 -2.98
C SER A 279 11.08 -8.53 -1.94
N ASN A 280 10.16 -9.32 -1.38
CA ASN A 280 10.51 -10.32 -0.38
C ASN A 280 11.55 -11.33 -0.89
N LEU A 281 11.47 -11.71 -2.17
CA LEU A 281 12.43 -12.62 -2.79
C LEU A 281 13.74 -11.89 -3.15
N LYS A 282 13.65 -10.68 -3.71
CA LYS A 282 14.81 -9.90 -4.18
C LYS A 282 15.72 -9.47 -3.04
N LEU A 283 15.17 -9.11 -1.89
CA LEU A 283 15.92 -8.73 -0.68
C LEU A 283 16.24 -9.92 0.24
N ALA A 284 15.93 -11.14 -0.19
CA ALA A 284 16.05 -12.37 0.60
C ALA A 284 15.32 -12.30 1.96
N SER A 285 14.24 -11.52 2.05
CA SER A 285 13.40 -11.40 3.24
C SER A 285 12.69 -12.72 3.54
N GLY A 286 12.18 -13.43 2.52
CA GLY A 286 11.60 -14.78 2.65
C GLY A 286 10.32 -15.00 1.84
N ILE A 287 9.51 -15.99 2.22
CA ILE A 287 8.26 -16.34 1.54
C ILE A 287 7.10 -16.23 2.54
N ALA A 288 6.19 -15.28 2.31
CA ALA A 288 5.02 -15.11 3.18
C ALA A 288 4.05 -16.30 3.06
N PRO A 289 3.48 -16.81 4.17
CA PRO A 289 2.56 -17.95 4.17
C PRO A 289 1.14 -17.58 3.71
N ILE A 290 1.01 -17.02 2.50
CA ILE A 290 -0.25 -16.49 1.95
C ILE A 290 -1.37 -17.55 1.89
N PRO A 291 -1.14 -18.81 1.48
CA PRO A 291 -2.19 -19.83 1.52
C PRO A 291 -2.77 -20.06 2.92
N GLN A 292 -1.93 -20.00 3.96
CA GLN A 292 -2.34 -20.15 5.36
C GLN A 292 -3.14 -18.93 5.80
N MET A 293 -2.70 -17.72 5.46
CA MET A 293 -3.40 -16.47 5.75
C MET A 293 -4.82 -16.47 5.16
N LEU A 294 -4.94 -16.78 3.86
CA LEU A 294 -6.23 -16.83 3.16
C LEU A 294 -7.17 -17.89 3.77
N ARG A 295 -6.66 -19.08 4.12
CA ARG A 295 -7.45 -20.12 4.78
C ARG A 295 -7.97 -19.72 6.17
N ASN A 296 -7.26 -18.83 6.86
CA ASN A 296 -7.67 -18.31 8.17
C ASN A 296 -8.53 -17.03 8.06
N GLY A 297 -8.86 -16.58 6.84
CA GLY A 297 -9.74 -15.41 6.63
C GLY A 297 -9.02 -14.05 6.67
N VAL A 298 -7.69 -14.02 6.64
CA VAL A 298 -6.94 -12.77 6.50
C VAL A 298 -7.20 -12.17 5.12
N THR A 299 -7.48 -10.86 5.07
CA THR A 299 -7.61 -10.14 3.81
C THR A 299 -6.21 -9.81 3.27
N VAL A 300 -5.88 -10.32 2.08
CA VAL A 300 -4.56 -10.15 1.44
C VAL A 300 -4.73 -9.47 0.10
N GLY A 301 -3.99 -8.38 -0.13
CA GLY A 301 -3.81 -7.73 -1.42
C GLY A 301 -2.39 -7.94 -1.98
N LEU A 302 -2.22 -7.71 -3.28
CA LEU A 302 -0.91 -7.73 -3.93
C LEU A 302 -0.27 -6.35 -3.92
N ALA A 303 1.05 -6.32 -3.88
CA ALA A 303 1.80 -5.09 -3.82
C ALA A 303 3.19 -5.22 -4.45
N THR A 304 3.73 -4.09 -4.87
CA THR A 304 5.01 -4.04 -5.60
C THR A 304 6.19 -3.70 -4.70
N ASP A 305 5.95 -3.03 -3.57
CA ASP A 305 6.99 -2.27 -2.86
C ASP A 305 7.57 -1.17 -3.78
N GLY A 306 8.72 -0.58 -3.43
CA GLY A 306 9.43 0.41 -4.21
C GLY A 306 10.18 -0.18 -5.41
N ALA A 307 10.38 0.63 -6.46
CA ALA A 307 11.08 0.20 -7.67
C ALA A 307 12.59 -0.06 -7.47
N ALA A 308 13.14 0.20 -6.29
CA ALA A 308 14.52 -0.14 -5.93
C ALA A 308 14.66 -1.58 -5.38
N SER A 309 13.56 -2.21 -4.98
CA SER A 309 13.50 -3.59 -4.44
C SER A 309 12.60 -4.51 -5.27
N ASN A 310 12.13 -4.10 -6.45
CA ASN A 310 11.27 -4.91 -7.32
C ASN A 310 11.93 -5.39 -8.65
N ASN A 311 12.08 -4.61 -9.73
CA ASN A 311 12.24 -3.15 -9.87
C ASN A 311 11.22 -2.51 -10.84
N CYS A 312 9.99 -3.02 -10.93
CA CYS A 312 8.86 -2.38 -11.64
C CYS A 312 7.64 -2.17 -10.73
N LEU A 313 6.67 -1.40 -11.21
CA LEU A 313 5.36 -1.21 -10.55
C LEU A 313 4.26 -2.01 -11.27
N ASP A 314 4.47 -3.32 -11.39
CA ASP A 314 3.58 -4.28 -12.06
C ASP A 314 3.12 -5.37 -11.07
N ILE A 315 1.82 -5.70 -11.05
CA ILE A 315 1.20 -6.67 -10.11
C ILE A 315 0.46 -7.80 -10.81
#